data_AF-A0A7J0C694-F1
#
_entry.id   AF-A0A7J0C694-F1
#
_cell.length_a   1.000
_cell.length_b   1.000
_cell.length_c   1.000
_cell.angle_alpha   90.00
_cell.angle_beta   90.00
_cell.angle_gamma   90.00
#
_symmetry.space_group_name_H-M   'P 1'
#
loop_
_entity.id
_entity.type
_entity.pdbx_description
1 polymer ?
#
loop_
_entity_poly.entity_id
_entity_poly.type
_entity_poly.pdbx_seq_one_letter_code
_entity_poly.pdbx_strand_id
1 'polypeptide(L)'
;MPSLDGGRIEALRMSADGVRIALLVSKDGRTTLKIGRVERQGSEEQPQVSVEDLRQAAPQLTDVSAISWSGRSRLVVVGKEEGGVQQVRYVQADGSTSPSGVLPGVNQVTAVAAADDEQLPLMAETEGDGIVRLSPGDNWQTVLKTGSSLVYPG
;
A
#
# COMPACT_ATOMS: atom_id res chain seq x y z
N MET A 1 -10.97 19.98 -8.19
CA MET A 1 -10.25 18.81 -8.70
C MET A 1 -9.04 18.60 -7.82
N PRO A 2 -9.00 17.58 -6.95
CA PRO A 2 -7.79 17.24 -6.22
C PRO A 2 -6.74 16.84 -7.28
N SER A 3 -5.75 17.70 -7.50
CA SER A 3 -4.75 17.52 -8.54
C SER A 3 -3.61 16.65 -8.03
N LEU A 4 -2.90 15.97 -8.95
CA LEU A 4 -1.60 15.37 -8.64
C LEU A 4 -0.52 16.45 -8.40
N ASP A 5 -0.86 17.72 -8.62
CA ASP A 5 0.00 18.89 -8.45
C ASP A 5 1.32 18.76 -9.22
N GLY A 6 1.26 18.19 -10.42
CA GLY A 6 2.43 17.90 -11.27
C GLY A 6 3.18 16.61 -10.90
N GLY A 7 2.70 15.85 -9.91
CA GLY A 7 3.26 14.55 -9.54
C GLY A 7 2.95 13.43 -10.55
N ARG A 8 3.82 12.42 -10.58
CA ARG A 8 3.70 11.21 -11.39
C ARG A 8 3.14 10.06 -10.55
N ILE A 9 2.20 9.30 -11.09
CA ILE A 9 1.76 8.04 -10.46
C ILE A 9 2.81 6.96 -10.75
N GLU A 10 3.39 6.39 -9.70
CA GLU A 10 4.36 5.29 -9.78
C GLU A 10 3.68 3.92 -9.63
N ALA A 11 2.65 3.85 -8.79
CA ALA A 11 1.87 2.64 -8.56
C ALA A 11 0.44 2.99 -8.15
N LEU A 12 -0.49 2.06 -8.42
CA LEU A 12 -1.85 2.15 -7.94
C LEU A 12 -2.35 0.79 -7.42
N ARG A 13 -3.28 0.83 -6.47
CA ARG A 13 -4.02 -0.32 -5.94
C ARG A 13 -5.47 0.06 -5.70
N MET A 14 -6.39 -0.71 -6.27
CA MET A 14 -7.82 -0.59 -5.98
C MET A 14 -8.19 -1.42 -4.75
N SER A 15 -9.12 -0.92 -3.93
CA SER A 15 -9.74 -1.73 -2.88
C SER A 15 -10.61 -2.83 -3.48
N ALA A 16 -10.81 -3.92 -2.76
CA ALA A 16 -11.62 -5.06 -3.22
C ALA A 16 -13.08 -4.67 -3.56
N ASP A 17 -13.64 -3.68 -2.86
CA ASP A 17 -14.98 -3.13 -3.17
C ASP A 17 -15.01 -2.17 -4.37
N GLY A 18 -13.86 -1.81 -4.93
CA GLY A 18 -13.74 -0.90 -6.06
C GLY A 18 -14.08 0.57 -5.77
N VAL A 19 -14.36 0.93 -4.50
CA VAL A 19 -14.76 2.29 -4.10
C VAL A 19 -13.56 3.18 -3.79
N ARG A 20 -12.41 2.60 -3.42
CA ARG A 20 -11.20 3.34 -3.03
C ARG A 20 -10.02 2.99 -3.91
N ILE A 21 -9.13 3.96 -4.05
CA ILE A 21 -7.88 3.80 -4.76
C ILE A 21 -6.75 4.39 -3.94
N ALA A 22 -5.65 3.65 -3.85
CA ALA A 22 -4.40 4.11 -3.27
C ALA A 22 -3.39 4.33 -4.41
N LEU A 23 -2.74 5.48 -4.39
CA LEU A 23 -1.80 5.94 -5.40
C LEU A 23 -0.45 6.25 -4.73
N LEU A 24 0.63 5.74 -5.30
CA LEU A 24 1.97 6.24 -5.01
C LEU A 24 2.27 7.36 -5.99
N VAL A 25 2.49 8.56 -5.46
CA VAL A 25 2.72 9.76 -6.26
C VAL A 25 4.13 10.29 -5.99
N SER A 26 4.95 10.26 -7.02
CA SER A 26 6.31 10.83 -7.02
C SER A 26 6.28 12.29 -7.40
N LYS A 27 6.90 13.14 -6.58
CA LYS A 27 7.07 14.57 -6.80
C LYS A 27 8.27 15.07 -6.00
N ASP A 28 9.09 15.92 -6.60
CA ASP A 28 10.25 16.56 -5.95
C ASP A 28 11.20 15.56 -5.25
N GLY A 29 11.40 14.38 -5.86
CA GLY A 29 12.26 13.31 -5.35
C GLY A 29 11.67 12.53 -4.16
N ARG A 30 10.40 12.73 -3.83
CA ARG A 30 9.67 12.03 -2.76
C ARG A 30 8.51 11.22 -3.36
N THR A 31 8.28 10.03 -2.83
CA THR A 31 7.12 9.20 -3.19
C THR A 31 6.16 9.14 -2.00
N THR A 32 4.97 9.68 -2.18
CA THR A 32 3.94 9.78 -1.12
C THR A 32 2.76 8.87 -1.43
N LEU A 33 2.10 8.36 -0.38
CA LEU A 33 0.84 7.66 -0.52
C LEU A 33 -0.32 8.67 -0.53
N LYS A 34 -1.16 8.60 -1.56
CA LYS A 34 -2.46 9.28 -1.61
C LYS A 34 -3.60 8.26 -1.67
N ILE A 35 -4.69 8.51 -0.95
CA ILE A 35 -5.91 7.69 -1.00
C ILE A 35 -7.04 8.57 -1.50
N GLY A 36 -7.78 8.08 -2.48
CA GLY A 36 -8.95 8.75 -3.05
C GLY A 36 -10.12 7.78 -3.21
N ARG A 37 -11.24 8.33 -3.66
CA ARG A 37 -12.47 7.60 -3.92
C ARG A 37 -12.71 7.50 -5.42
N VAL A 38 -13.06 6.31 -5.89
CA VAL A 38 -13.42 6.07 -7.28
C VAL A 38 -14.86 6.50 -7.48
N GLU A 39 -15.08 7.40 -8.42
CA GLU A 39 -16.41 7.80 -8.88
C GLU A 39 -16.66 7.25 -10.28
N ARG A 40 -17.84 6.68 -10.48
CA ARG A 40 -18.27 6.14 -11.78
C ARG A 40 -19.51 6.91 -12.21
N GLN A 41 -19.41 7.54 -13.37
CA GLN A 41 -20.47 8.33 -13.99
C GLN A 41 -20.63 7.94 -15.46
N GLY A 42 -21.58 8.57 -16.14
CA GLY A 42 -21.87 8.28 -17.55
C GLY A 42 -22.84 7.11 -17.74
N SER A 43 -23.02 6.70 -19.00
CA SER A 43 -23.85 5.56 -19.38
C SER A 43 -23.00 4.30 -19.55
N GLU A 44 -23.63 3.13 -19.70
CA GLU A 44 -22.92 1.89 -20.05
C GLU A 44 -22.14 2.00 -21.37
N GLU A 45 -22.63 2.83 -22.30
CA GLU A 45 -21.99 3.07 -23.61
C GLU A 45 -20.81 4.04 -23.51
N GLN A 46 -20.79 4.91 -22.50
CA GLN A 46 -19.76 5.93 -22.28
C GLN A 46 -19.43 6.04 -20.79
N PRO A 47 -18.81 5.01 -20.20
CA PRO A 47 -18.46 5.04 -18.78
C PRO A 47 -17.35 6.08 -18.55
N GLN A 48 -17.51 6.87 -17.49
CA GLN A 48 -16.51 7.80 -17.01
C GLN A 48 -16.09 7.41 -15.60
N VAL A 49 -14.77 7.40 -15.36
CA VAL A 49 -14.20 7.11 -14.05
C VAL A 49 -13.33 8.29 -13.63
N SER A 50 -13.59 8.84 -12.45
CA SER A 50 -12.74 9.85 -11.81
C SER A 50 -12.29 9.41 -10.42
N VAL A 51 -11.25 10.08 -9.93
CA VAL A 51 -10.77 9.93 -8.55
C VAL A 51 -11.03 11.23 -7.81
N GLU A 52 -11.94 11.18 -6.84
CA GLU A 52 -12.29 12.31 -5.99
C GLU A 52 -11.64 12.20 -4.61
N ASP A 53 -11.66 13.30 -3.86
CA ASP A 53 -11.21 13.38 -2.45
C ASP A 53 -9.79 12.83 -2.22
N LEU A 54 -8.91 12.99 -3.22
CA LEU A 54 -7.53 12.50 -3.14
C LEU A 54 -6.75 13.23 -2.05
N ARG A 55 -6.43 12.52 -0.98
CA ARG A 55 -5.71 13.04 0.20
C ARG A 55 -4.42 12.28 0.44
N GLN A 56 -3.43 12.96 0.99
CA GLN A 56 -2.22 12.29 1.47
C GLN A 56 -2.55 11.43 2.69
N ALA A 57 -2.04 10.19 2.70
CA ALA A 57 -2.13 9.26 3.81
C ALA A 57 -0.73 8.98 4.36
N ALA A 58 -0.64 8.69 5.66
CA ALA A 58 0.64 8.52 6.37
C ALA A 58 1.65 9.66 6.06
N PRO A 59 1.32 10.93 6.36
CA PRO A 59 2.13 12.09 5.98
C PRO A 59 3.56 12.09 6.54
N GLN A 60 3.84 11.28 7.56
CA GLN A 60 5.18 11.08 8.11
C GLN A 60 6.11 10.30 7.14
N LEU A 61 5.56 9.48 6.24
CA LEU A 61 6.34 8.73 5.27
C LEU A 61 6.67 9.61 4.07
N THR A 62 7.96 9.78 3.80
CA THR A 62 8.45 10.64 2.71
C THR A 62 8.88 9.85 1.48
N ASP A 63 9.08 8.54 1.62
CA ASP A 63 9.49 7.65 0.54
C ASP A 63 8.81 6.29 0.73
N VAL A 64 7.66 6.14 0.05
CA VAL A 64 6.84 4.93 0.03
C VAL A 64 7.19 4.10 -1.19
N SER A 65 7.57 2.84 -0.99
CA SER A 65 8.05 1.96 -2.07
C SER A 65 7.05 0.89 -2.47
N ALA A 66 6.18 0.43 -1.57
CA ALA A 66 5.20 -0.61 -1.88
C ALA A 66 3.94 -0.48 -1.02
N ILE A 67 2.80 -0.85 -1.61
CA ILE A 67 1.49 -0.84 -0.95
C ILE A 67 0.64 -2.05 -1.34
N SER A 68 -0.17 -2.52 -0.40
CA SER A 68 -1.20 -3.54 -0.63
C SER A 68 -2.39 -3.31 0.29
N TRP A 69 -3.61 -3.57 -0.20
CA TRP A 69 -4.80 -3.54 0.66
C TRP A 69 -4.79 -4.77 1.56
N SER A 70 -5.03 -4.57 2.86
CA SER A 70 -5.14 -5.65 3.84
C SER A 70 -6.51 -5.54 4.48
N GLY A 71 -7.45 -6.29 3.93
CA GLY A 71 -8.85 -6.14 4.26
C GLY A 71 -9.50 -4.85 3.77
N ARG A 72 -10.73 -4.69 4.24
CA ARG A 72 -11.65 -3.68 3.72
C ARG A 72 -11.33 -2.27 4.18
N SER A 73 -10.42 -2.05 5.14
CA SER A 73 -10.32 -0.76 5.82
C SER A 73 -8.90 -0.24 6.04
N ARG A 74 -7.87 -0.96 5.57
CA ARG A 74 -6.48 -0.56 5.78
C ARG A 74 -5.58 -1.06 4.65
N LEU A 75 -4.41 -0.45 4.58
CA LEU A 75 -3.30 -0.83 3.72
C LEU A 75 -2.15 -1.30 4.56
N VAL A 76 -1.36 -2.21 3.99
CA VAL A 76 0.03 -2.40 4.38
C VAL A 76 0.88 -1.50 3.49
N VAL A 77 1.74 -0.72 4.13
CA VAL A 77 2.59 0.28 3.48
C VAL A 77 4.03 0.02 3.86
N VAL A 78 4.90 -0.04 2.85
CA VAL A 78 6.35 -0.09 2.98
C VAL A 78 6.88 1.29 2.65
N GLY A 79 7.60 1.90 3.58
CA GLY A 79 8.22 3.20 3.35
C GLY A 79 9.12 3.63 4.50
N LYS A 80 9.68 4.83 4.38
CA LYS A 80 10.53 5.44 5.42
C LYS A 80 10.15 6.90 5.66
N GLU A 81 10.40 7.34 6.88
CA GLU A 81 10.42 8.75 7.25
C GLU A 81 11.70 9.43 6.73
N GLU A 82 11.75 10.76 6.77
CA GLU A 82 12.92 11.52 6.33
C GLU A 82 14.16 11.16 7.17
N GLY A 83 15.20 10.62 6.52
CA GLY A 83 16.40 10.13 7.19
C GLY A 83 16.22 8.84 8.00
N GLY A 84 15.01 8.26 7.98
CA GLY A 84 14.68 7.02 8.69
C GLY A 84 15.03 5.75 7.91
N VAL A 85 14.86 4.62 8.59
CA VAL A 85 14.95 3.28 7.99
C VAL A 85 13.61 2.88 7.38
N GLN A 86 13.64 1.93 6.43
CA GLN A 86 12.43 1.34 5.88
C GLN A 86 11.64 0.60 6.97
N GLN A 87 10.32 0.76 6.95
CA GLN A 87 9.39 0.12 7.86
C GLN A 87 8.19 -0.42 7.07
N VAL A 88 7.58 -1.47 7.61
CA VAL A 88 6.29 -2.00 7.14
C VAL A 88 5.24 -1.71 8.20
N ARG A 89 4.12 -1.10 7.81
CA ARG A 89 3.07 -0.71 8.75
C ARG A 89 1.68 -0.74 8.16
N TYR A 90 0.68 -0.82 9.03
CA TYR A 90 -0.72 -0.59 8.68
C TYR A 90 -1.06 0.90 8.63
N VAL A 91 -1.79 1.29 7.60
CA VAL A 91 -2.35 2.63 7.40
C VAL A 91 -3.85 2.49 7.13
N GLN A 92 -4.68 3.21 7.86
CA GLN A 92 -6.13 3.13 7.70
C GLN A 92 -6.55 3.74 6.35
N ALA A 93 -7.68 3.31 5.80
CA ALA A 93 -8.21 3.84 4.54
C ALA A 93 -8.60 5.33 4.63
N ASP A 94 -8.76 5.87 5.84
CA ASP A 94 -8.91 7.30 6.08
C ASP A 94 -7.59 8.08 6.08
N GLY A 95 -6.47 7.37 5.91
CA GLY A 95 -5.11 7.88 5.91
C GLY A 95 -4.47 7.97 7.29
N SER A 96 -5.22 7.69 8.36
CA SER A 96 -4.72 7.72 9.73
C SER A 96 -3.73 6.59 10.00
N THR A 97 -2.82 6.86 10.94
CA THR A 97 -1.81 5.91 11.37
C THR A 97 -1.80 5.81 12.88
N SER A 98 -1.75 4.58 13.40
CA SER A 98 -1.59 4.32 14.83
C SER A 98 -0.17 3.82 15.13
N PRO A 99 0.43 4.16 16.28
CA PRO A 99 1.72 3.61 16.70
C PRO A 99 1.74 2.08 16.77
N SER A 100 0.62 1.48 17.19
CA SER A 100 0.41 0.03 17.19
C SER A 100 0.33 -0.60 15.80
N GLY A 101 0.33 0.20 14.73
CA GLY A 101 0.28 -0.27 13.35
C GLY A 101 1.63 -0.70 12.78
N VAL A 102 2.74 -0.53 13.51
CA VAL A 102 4.06 -1.01 13.05
C VAL A 102 4.09 -2.53 13.14
N LEU A 103 4.50 -3.18 12.05
CA LEU A 103 4.64 -4.64 11.99
C LEU A 103 6.01 -5.09 12.50
N PRO A 104 6.19 -6.38 12.86
CA PRO A 104 7.49 -6.93 13.18
C PRO A 104 8.54 -6.57 12.13
N GLY A 105 9.79 -6.39 12.56
CA GLY A 105 10.86 -5.89 11.70
C GLY A 105 11.13 -6.82 10.52
N VAL A 106 11.07 -6.27 9.32
CA VAL A 106 11.56 -6.87 8.06
C VAL A 106 12.23 -5.75 7.26
N ASN A 107 13.38 -6.07 6.66
CA ASN A 107 14.20 -5.10 5.95
C ASN A 107 14.25 -5.43 4.46
N GLN A 108 14.65 -4.44 3.65
CA GLN A 108 14.87 -4.59 2.21
C GLN A 108 13.63 -5.13 1.47
N VAL A 109 12.44 -4.71 1.92
CA VAL A 109 11.18 -5.12 1.32
C VAL A 109 10.99 -4.39 0.00
N THR A 110 10.80 -5.15 -1.07
CA THR A 110 10.60 -4.66 -2.44
C THR A 110 9.13 -4.71 -2.85
N ALA A 111 8.37 -5.68 -2.32
CA ALA A 111 6.94 -5.83 -2.57
C ALA A 111 6.20 -6.39 -1.36
N VAL A 112 4.91 -6.07 -1.25
CA VAL A 112 3.99 -6.63 -0.25
C VAL A 112 2.70 -7.09 -0.92
N ALA A 113 2.14 -8.19 -0.42
CA ALA A 113 0.83 -8.69 -0.82
C ALA A 113 0.05 -9.13 0.41
N ALA A 114 -1.13 -8.55 0.59
CA ALA A 114 -2.06 -8.88 1.65
C ALA A 114 -3.41 -9.29 1.08
N ALA A 115 -4.12 -10.10 1.86
CA ALA A 115 -5.47 -10.56 1.54
C ALA A 115 -6.55 -9.57 1.99
N ASP A 116 -7.76 -9.71 1.43
CA ASP A 116 -8.95 -9.05 1.99
C ASP A 116 -9.39 -9.69 3.32
N ASP A 117 -9.10 -10.97 3.54
CA ASP A 117 -9.28 -11.59 4.84
C ASP A 117 -8.07 -11.28 5.74
N GLU A 118 -8.29 -10.46 6.77
CA GLU A 118 -7.27 -10.05 7.72
C GLU A 118 -6.72 -11.19 8.59
N GLN A 119 -7.35 -12.37 8.57
CA GLN A 119 -6.85 -13.58 9.24
C GLN A 119 -5.80 -14.30 8.40
N LEU A 120 -5.68 -13.97 7.11
CA LEU A 120 -4.71 -14.60 6.23
C LEU A 120 -3.34 -13.90 6.34
N PRO A 121 -2.24 -14.64 6.14
CA PRO A 121 -0.90 -14.09 6.30
C PRO A 121 -0.60 -12.96 5.32
N LEU A 122 0.17 -11.97 5.80
CA LEU A 122 0.82 -10.98 4.94
C LEU A 122 2.07 -11.61 4.30
N MET A 123 2.29 -11.34 3.02
CA MET A 123 3.47 -11.76 2.29
C MET A 123 4.33 -10.55 1.93
N ALA A 124 5.65 -10.70 1.99
CA ALA A 124 6.59 -9.69 1.52
C ALA A 124 7.73 -10.33 0.72
N GLU A 125 8.18 -9.61 -0.31
CA GLU A 125 9.37 -9.95 -1.09
C GLU A 125 10.51 -9.09 -0.54
N THR A 126 11.64 -9.73 -0.28
CA THR A 126 12.85 -9.09 0.25
C THR A 126 14.04 -9.40 -0.63
N GLU A 127 14.98 -8.47 -0.73
CA GLU A 127 16.22 -8.69 -1.50
C GLU A 127 17.09 -9.81 -0.91
N GLY A 128 17.08 -9.98 0.42
CA GLY A 128 17.96 -10.92 1.12
C GLY A 128 17.34 -12.29 1.43
N ASP A 129 16.11 -12.32 1.95
CA ASP A 129 15.48 -13.53 2.50
C ASP A 129 14.49 -14.19 1.53
N GLY A 130 14.31 -13.61 0.34
CA GLY A 130 13.31 -14.03 -0.64
C GLY A 130 11.90 -13.66 -0.20
N ILE A 131 10.95 -14.58 -0.35
CA ILE A 131 9.57 -14.40 0.09
C ILE A 131 9.45 -14.79 1.56
N VAL A 132 8.98 -13.84 2.35
CA VAL A 132 8.66 -14.00 3.77
C VAL A 132 7.16 -13.87 4.00
N ARG A 133 6.69 -14.50 5.07
CA ARG A 133 5.29 -14.53 5.50
C ARG A 133 5.18 -14.06 6.95
N LEU A 134 4.19 -13.23 7.23
CA LEU A 134 3.79 -12.81 8.57
C LEU A 134 2.39 -13.34 8.87
N SER A 135 2.31 -14.34 9.73
CA SER A 135 1.03 -14.82 10.28
C SER A 135 0.53 -13.89 11.39
N PRO A 136 -0.79 -13.76 11.61
CA PRO A 136 -1.32 -12.96 12.71
C PRO A 136 -0.73 -13.37 14.06
N GLY A 137 -0.13 -12.41 14.78
CA GLY A 137 0.46 -12.64 16.09
C GLY A 137 1.83 -13.33 16.11
N ASP A 138 2.46 -13.54 14.94
CA ASP A 138 3.78 -14.17 14.80
C ASP A 138 4.84 -13.17 14.29
N ASN A 139 6.03 -13.67 13.99
CA ASN A 139 7.11 -12.95 13.30
C ASN A 139 7.20 -13.36 11.81
N TRP A 140 8.02 -12.62 11.05
CA TRP A 140 8.32 -12.95 9.67
C TRP A 140 9.06 -14.28 9.56
N GLN A 141 8.61 -15.12 8.62
CA GLN A 141 9.18 -16.43 8.35
C GLN A 141 9.46 -16.56 6.85
N THR A 142 10.68 -16.90 6.47
CA THR A 142 11.01 -17.23 5.08
C THR A 142 10.24 -18.46 4.65
N VAL A 143 9.46 -18.33 3.58
CA VAL A 143 8.73 -19.45 2.97
C VAL A 143 9.33 -19.89 1.64
N LEU A 144 10.01 -18.98 0.93
CA LEU A 144 10.68 -19.29 -0.33
C LEU A 144 11.93 -18.43 -0.49
N LYS A 145 13.11 -19.04 -0.64
CA LYS A 145 14.38 -18.30 -0.79
C LYS A 145 14.53 -17.59 -2.14
N THR A 146 13.81 -18.04 -3.16
CA THR A 146 13.90 -17.47 -4.51
C THR A 146 12.50 -17.44 -5.12
N GLY A 147 11.97 -16.25 -5.33
CA GLY A 147 10.67 -16.01 -5.91
C GLY A 147 10.43 -14.51 -6.03
N SER A 148 9.48 -14.12 -6.88
CA SER A 148 9.09 -12.72 -7.08
C SER A 148 7.62 -12.64 -7.44
N SER A 149 7.12 -11.41 -7.63
CA SER A 149 5.76 -11.15 -8.14
C SER A 149 4.66 -11.65 -7.21
N LEU A 150 4.76 -11.29 -5.93
CA LEU A 150 3.71 -11.54 -4.96
C LEU A 150 2.39 -10.90 -5.40
N VAL A 151 1.38 -11.75 -5.55
CA VAL A 151 0.01 -11.33 -5.78
C VAL A 151 -0.89 -12.04 -4.79
N TYR A 152 -1.77 -11.28 -4.16
CA TYR A 152 -2.97 -11.83 -3.55
C TYR A 152 -4.12 -11.42 -4.47
N PRO A 153 -4.97 -12.36 -4.95
CA PRO A 153 -6.19 -11.97 -5.62
C PRO A 153 -7.08 -11.23 -4.60
N GLY A 154 -7.31 -9.95 -4.85
CA GLY A 154 -8.36 -9.16 -4.22
C GLY A 154 -9.58 -9.14 -5.13
#